data_AF-U2Q6A7-F1
#
_entry.id   AF-U2Q6A7-F1
#
_cell.length_a   1.000
_cell.length_b   1.000
_cell.length_c   1.000
_cell.angle_alpha   90.00
_cell.angle_beta   90.00
_cell.angle_gamma   90.00
#
_symmetry.space_group_name_H-M   'P 1'
#
loop_
_entity.id
_entity.type
_entity.pdbx_description
1 polymer ?
#
loop_
_entity_poly.entity_id
_entity_poly.type
_entity_poly.pdbx_seq_one_letter_code
_entity_poly.pdbx_strand_id
1 'polypeptide(L)'
;MCKLLNMPKSTYYQSHHHTPSRRESENIILKEKILKIYNENKCRYGAPKIQKTLEQSGAYISIKRVQRLMKELNIRSIVIKKFRPTKWP
;
A
#
# COMPACT_ATOMS: atom_id res chain seq x y z
N MET A 1 -1.86 32.19 8.55
CA MET A 1 -1.81 30.88 7.84
C MET A 1 -2.33 30.93 6.41
N CYS A 2 -3.64 31.11 6.14
CA CYS A 2 -4.19 30.96 4.77
C CYS A 2 -3.65 31.96 3.72
N LYS A 3 -3.40 33.22 4.10
CA LYS A 3 -2.75 34.24 3.23
C LYS A 3 -1.28 33.92 2.91
N LEU A 4 -0.59 33.22 3.80
CA LEU A 4 0.81 32.83 3.63
C LEU A 4 0.94 31.61 2.69
N LEU A 5 -0.06 30.73 2.71
CA LEU A 5 -0.13 29.49 1.92
C LEU A 5 -0.94 29.66 0.61
N ASN A 6 -1.36 30.89 0.28
CA ASN A 6 -2.19 31.20 -0.89
C ASN A 6 -3.40 30.26 -1.09
N MET A 7 -4.05 29.86 0.01
CA MET A 7 -5.21 28.95 -0.03
C MET A 7 -6.49 29.63 0.50
N PRO A 8 -7.66 29.31 -0.08
CA PRO A 8 -8.95 29.75 0.46
C PRO A 8 -9.15 29.28 1.90
N LYS A 9 -9.78 30.12 2.73
CA LYS A 9 -10.02 29.81 4.16
C LYS A 9 -10.84 28.52 4.35
N SER A 10 -11.82 28.28 3.48
CA SER A 10 -12.65 27.06 3.52
C SER A 10 -11.83 25.79 3.31
N THR A 11 -10.89 25.81 2.35
CA THR A 11 -9.98 24.70 2.06
C THR A 11 -9.05 24.41 3.24
N TYR A 12 -8.56 25.45 3.91
CA TYR A 12 -7.73 25.32 5.11
C TYR A 12 -8.46 24.61 6.25
N TYR A 13 -9.68 25.03 6.60
CA TYR A 13 -10.42 24.38 7.69
C TYR A 13 -10.91 22.96 7.32
N GLN A 14 -11.23 22.72 6.04
CA GLN A 14 -11.65 21.41 5.58
C GLN A 14 -10.52 20.37 5.65
N SER A 15 -9.28 20.75 5.35
CA SER A 15 -8.12 19.85 5.52
C SER A 15 -7.71 19.73 6.98
N HIS A 16 -7.78 20.83 7.74
CA HIS A 16 -7.34 20.87 9.14
C HIS A 16 -8.28 20.12 10.11
N HIS A 17 -9.55 19.95 9.74
CA HIS A 17 -10.54 19.15 10.48
C HIS A 17 -10.90 17.84 9.75
N HIS A 18 -10.06 17.38 8.82
CA HIS A 18 -10.35 16.16 8.07
C HIS A 18 -10.36 14.93 8.99
N THR A 19 -11.56 14.36 9.19
CA THR A 19 -11.72 13.06 9.84
C THR A 19 -11.53 11.95 8.81
N PRO A 20 -10.67 10.96 9.08
CA PRO A 20 -10.40 9.89 8.13
C PRO A 20 -11.70 9.14 7.82
N SER A 21 -11.99 8.96 6.53
CA SER A 21 -13.10 8.13 6.10
C SER A 21 -12.89 6.69 6.56
N ARG A 22 -13.97 5.92 6.72
CA ARG A 22 -13.91 4.48 7.02
C ARG A 22 -12.92 3.73 6.11
N ARG A 23 -12.93 4.05 4.82
CA ARG A 23 -12.01 3.46 3.83
C ARG A 23 -10.55 3.82 4.07
N GLU A 24 -10.29 5.03 4.57
CA GLU A 24 -8.94 5.50 4.87
C GLU A 24 -8.40 4.81 6.12
N SER A 25 -9.22 4.71 7.16
CA SER A 25 -8.90 3.94 8.37
C SER A 25 -8.61 2.48 8.06
N GLU A 26 -9.45 1.82 7.25
CA GLU A 26 -9.19 0.46 6.77
C GLU A 26 -7.88 0.36 5.98
N ASN A 27 -7.59 1.33 5.12
CA ASN A 27 -6.34 1.33 4.35
C ASN A 27 -5.12 1.52 5.24
N ILE A 28 -5.21 2.31 6.32
CA ILE A 28 -4.12 2.47 7.31
C ILE A 28 -3.81 1.12 7.96
N ILE A 29 -4.82 0.43 8.49
CA ILE A 29 -4.67 -0.89 9.12
C ILE A 29 -4.08 -1.91 8.13
N LEU A 30 -4.54 -1.88 6.87
CA LEU A 30 -4.02 -2.76 5.83
C LEU A 30 -2.56 -2.46 5.47
N LYS A 31 -2.19 -1.18 5.40
CA LYS A 31 -0.80 -0.76 5.14
C LYS A 31 0.14 -1.25 6.23
N GLU A 32 -0.26 -1.15 7.49
CA GLU A 32 0.52 -1.66 8.62
C GLU A 32 0.72 -3.19 8.54
N LYS A 33 -0.35 -3.94 8.26
CA LYS A 33 -0.27 -5.40 8.08
C LYS A 33 0.65 -5.78 6.91
N ILE A 34 0.54 -5.07 5.78
CA ILE A 34 1.38 -5.29 4.60
C ILE A 34 2.86 -5.03 4.94
N LEU A 35 3.17 -3.93 5.64
CA LEU A 35 4.53 -3.61 6.07
C LEU A 35 5.09 -4.66 7.03
N LYS A 36 4.29 -5.11 7.98
CA LYS A 36 4.69 -6.15 8.93
C LYS A 36 5.09 -7.44 8.20
N ILE A 37 4.21 -7.96 7.34
CA ILE A 37 4.48 -9.16 6.53
C ILE A 37 5.72 -8.95 5.63
N TYR A 38 5.84 -7.78 5.02
CA TYR A 38 6.97 -7.45 4.15
C TYR A 38 8.31 -7.49 4.91
N ASN A 39 8.38 -6.88 6.09
CA ASN A 39 9.58 -6.84 6.92
C ASN A 39 9.92 -8.19 7.54
N GLU A 40 8.92 -8.94 8.04
CA GLU A 40 9.09 -10.30 8.57
C GLU A 40 9.71 -11.24 7.52
N ASN A 41 9.32 -11.06 6.27
CA ASN A 41 9.83 -11.85 5.15
C ASN A 41 11.06 -11.24 4.47
N LYS A 42 11.80 -10.36 5.17
CA LYS A 42 13.06 -9.75 4.71
C LYS A 42 12.91 -9.10 3.33
N CYS A 43 11.81 -8.38 3.11
CA CYS A 43 11.50 -7.67 1.87
C CYS A 43 11.32 -8.57 0.62
N ARG A 44 11.26 -9.89 0.81
CA ARG A 44 11.27 -10.89 -0.27
C ARG A 44 9.89 -11.11 -0.90
N TYR A 45 8.83 -10.67 -0.22
CA TYR A 45 7.46 -10.92 -0.65
C TYR A 45 6.95 -9.76 -1.50
N GLY A 46 6.45 -10.10 -2.70
CA GLY A 46 5.68 -9.19 -3.53
C GLY A 46 4.18 -9.35 -3.29
N ALA A 47 3.39 -8.54 -3.99
CA ALA A 47 1.93 -8.51 -3.83
C ALA A 47 1.24 -9.88 -3.83
N PRO A 48 1.58 -10.86 -4.71
CA PRO A 48 0.92 -12.16 -4.69
C PRO A 48 1.16 -12.97 -3.40
N LYS A 49 2.37 -12.88 -2.82
CA LYS A 49 2.69 -13.59 -1.57
C LYS A 49 2.08 -12.90 -0.36
N ILE A 50 2.11 -11.57 -0.35
CA ILE A 50 1.49 -10.77 0.71
C ILE A 50 -0.02 -11.00 0.73
N GLN A 51 -0.68 -11.01 -0.43
CA GLN A 51 -2.12 -11.33 -0.52
C GLN A 51 -2.43 -12.69 0.10
N LYS A 52 -1.71 -13.75 -0.28
CA LYS A 52 -1.93 -15.10 0.29
C LYS A 52 -1.73 -15.12 1.81
N THR A 53 -0.72 -14.40 2.30
CA THR A 53 -0.46 -14.31 3.74
C THR A 53 -1.59 -13.56 4.46
N LEU A 54 -2.14 -12.52 3.83
CA LEU A 54 -3.30 -11.80 4.35
C LEU A 54 -4.57 -12.66 4.35
N GLU A 55 -4.80 -13.45 3.29
CA GLU A 55 -5.92 -14.40 3.23
C GLU A 55 -5.83 -15.47 4.32
N GLN A 56 -4.62 -15.98 4.60
CA GLN A 56 -4.37 -16.91 5.72
C GLN A 56 -4.65 -16.27 7.08
N SER A 57 -4.44 -14.96 7.21
CA SER A 57 -4.80 -14.19 8.41
C SER A 57 -6.28 -13.76 8.47
N GLY A 58 -7.11 -14.23 7.53
CA GLY A 58 -8.55 -13.95 7.46
C GLY A 58 -8.93 -12.65 6.72
N ALA A 59 -7.97 -11.98 6.08
CA ALA A 59 -8.20 -10.74 5.33
C ALA A 59 -8.21 -11.02 3.81
N TYR A 60 -9.41 -11.15 3.24
CA TYR A 60 -9.59 -11.36 1.80
C TYR A 60 -9.55 -10.05 1.04
N ILE A 61 -8.52 -9.87 0.21
CA ILE A 61 -8.26 -8.62 -0.50
C ILE A 61 -7.77 -8.95 -1.91
N SER A 62 -8.23 -8.18 -2.90
CA SER A 62 -7.75 -8.35 -4.27
C SER A 62 -6.27 -8.00 -4.42
N ILE A 63 -5.56 -8.73 -5.29
CA ILE A 63 -4.15 -8.47 -5.64
C ILE A 63 -3.94 -7.00 -6.03
N LYS A 64 -4.85 -6.44 -6.84
CA LYS A 64 -4.74 -5.05 -7.31
C LYS A 64 -4.77 -4.05 -6.14
N ARG A 65 -5.59 -4.30 -5.11
CA ARG A 65 -5.63 -3.44 -3.92
C ARG A 65 -4.33 -3.56 -3.12
N VAL A 66 -3.78 -4.76 -2.96
CA VAL A 66 -2.46 -4.96 -2.33
C VAL A 66 -1.36 -4.23 -3.11
N GLN A 67 -1.32 -4.37 -4.44
CA GLN A 67 -0.36 -3.67 -5.31
C GLN A 67 -0.44 -2.15 -5.16
N ARG A 68 -1.66 -1.59 -5.15
CA ARG A 68 -1.87 -0.15 -4.94
C ARG A 68 -1.32 0.31 -3.59
N LEU A 69 -1.63 -0.40 -2.51
CA LEU A 69 -1.15 -0.05 -1.16
C LEU A 69 0.37 -0.21 -1.05
N MET A 70 0.97 -1.23 -1.66
CA MET A 70 2.42 -1.38 -1.73
C MET A 70 3.08 -0.21 -2.50
N LYS A 71 2.47 0.26 -3.59
CA LYS A 71 2.95 1.42 -4.34
C LYS A 71 2.87 2.70 -3.51
N GLU A 72 1.77 2.91 -2.79
CA GLU A 72 1.62 4.05 -1.87
C GLU A 72 2.66 4.03 -0.73
N LEU A 73 3.06 2.84 -0.28
CA LEU A 73 4.11 2.63 0.71
C LEU A 73 5.53 2.63 0.11
N ASN A 74 5.65 2.74 -1.21
CA ASN A 74 6.90 2.69 -1.97
C ASN A 74 7.75 1.41 -1.71
N ILE A 75 7.10 0.27 -1.47
CA ILE A 75 7.75 -1.03 -1.22
C ILE A 75 7.62 -1.97 -2.42
N ARG A 76 8.65 -2.81 -2.63
CA ARG A 76 8.69 -3.82 -3.70
C ARG A 76 9.50 -5.03 -3.27
N SER A 77 9.19 -6.18 -3.86
CA SER A 77 9.98 -7.39 -3.64
C SER A 77 11.43 -7.18 -4.07
N ILE A 78 12.38 -7.56 -3.23
CA ILE A 78 13.82 -7.56 -3.57
C ILE A 78 14.20 -8.70 -4.53
N VAL A 79 13.33 -9.70 -4.70
CA VAL A 79 13.63 -10.86 -5.55
C VAL A 79 13.58 -10.44 -7.01
N ILE A 80 14.74 -10.51 -7.66
CA ILE A 80 14.88 -10.30 -9.10
C ILE A 80 14.44 -11.59 -9.82
N LYS A 81 13.59 -11.45 -10.83
CA LYS A 81 13.17 -12.58 -11.67
C LYS A 81 14.39 -13.11 -12.42
N LYS A 82 14.72 -14.40 -12.26
CA LYS A 82 15.78 -15.05 -13.04
C LYS A 82 15.46 -14.95 -14.53
N PHE A 83 16.44 -14.50 -15.32
CA PHE A 83 16.33 -14.48 -16.78
C PHE A 83 16.10 -15.91 -17.30
N ARG A 84 15.11 -16.07 -18.18
CA ARG A 84 14.82 -17.34 -18.86
C ARG A 84 14.84 -17.04 -20.36
N PRO A 85 15.82 -17.53 -21.13
CA PRO A 85 15.82 -17.34 -22.57
C PRO A 85 14.59 -18.04 -23.16
N THR A 86 13.81 -17.30 -23.94
CA THR A 86 12.68 -17.85 -24.68
C THR A 86 13.24 -18.67 -25.84
N LYS A 87 12.86 -19.94 -25.97
CA LYS A 87 13.14 -20.70 -27.19
C LYS A 87 12.29 -20.11 -28.31
N TRP A 88 12.94 -19.70 -29.40
CA TRP A 88 12.25 -19.24 -30.59
C TRP A 88 11.42 -20.41 -31.17
N PRO A 89 10.19 -20.16 -31.69
CA PRO A 89 9.41 -21.20 -32.35
C PRO A 89 10.11 -21.74 -33.61
#